data_AF-A0A1Q5TCU4-F1
#
_entry.id   AF-A0A1Q5TCU4-F1
#
_cell.length_a   1.000
_cell.length_b   1.000
_cell.length_c   1.000
_cell.angle_alpha   90.00
_cell.angle_beta   90.00
_cell.angle_gamma   90.00
#
_symmetry.space_group_name_H-M   'P 1'
#
loop_
_entity.id
_entity.type
_entity.pdbx_description
1 polymer ?
#
loop_
_entity_poly.entity_id
_entity_poly.type
_entity_poly.pdbx_seq_one_letter_code
_entity_poly.pdbx_strand_id
1 'polypeptide(L)'
;MANLIATYFHPAKPISPEHIVFTNGVTSLNAVCAQCLTNPGDGILLGQPIYGSFTGDLSVLSGCQLIYSPFHGDDQFSVDAVARYEEAFLKARDETGVAIKALLICNPHNPLGRCYSRETLVVLLQFCQKYQIHLISDEVYALSVYDNGDPSHGFVSVLSIDPVTLGVDPALVHVLYGMSKDFAAAGLRLGCLISQNKRFLQAALSLSVAGFFLWIDLSKFLDHAIVTSQGGWAAELDLSRRLQEIGVVMSSGHAYHNEVPGWFRVIFSVEVESLKMGLASYITARLIVWYLVESWV
;
A
#
# COMPACT_ATOMS: atom_id res chain seq x y z
N MET A 1 -6.49 6.03 13.34
CA MET A 1 -5.09 5.73 12.96
C MET A 1 -4.21 6.97 12.99
N ALA A 2 -4.52 8.05 12.24
CA ALA A 2 -3.71 9.28 12.25
C ALA A 2 -3.36 9.79 13.66
N ASN A 3 -4.33 9.86 14.58
CA ASN A 3 -4.06 10.24 15.97
C ASN A 3 -3.11 9.28 16.70
N LEU A 4 -3.20 7.97 16.46
CA LEU A 4 -2.29 6.98 17.05
C LEU A 4 -0.87 7.21 16.53
N ILE A 5 -0.71 7.39 15.22
CA ILE A 5 0.59 7.71 14.61
C ILE A 5 1.14 9.02 15.19
N ALA A 6 0.33 10.07 15.28
CA ALA A 6 0.75 11.34 15.88
C ALA A 6 1.23 11.18 17.33
N THR A 7 0.51 10.39 18.13
CA THR A 7 0.82 10.17 19.55
C THR A 7 2.10 9.37 19.77
N TYR A 8 2.34 8.31 18.98
CA TYR A 8 3.40 7.34 19.29
C TYR A 8 4.59 7.33 18.30
N PHE A 9 4.40 7.81 17.08
CA PHE A 9 5.45 7.83 16.06
C PHE A 9 6.10 9.21 15.94
N HIS A 10 5.51 10.22 16.60
CA HIS A 10 6.02 11.60 16.68
C HIS A 10 6.45 12.16 15.32
N PRO A 11 5.57 12.14 14.31
CA PRO A 11 5.94 12.49 12.95
C PRO A 11 6.39 13.96 12.88
N ALA A 12 7.47 14.23 12.14
CA ALA A 12 8.05 15.57 11.98
C ALA A 12 7.09 16.54 11.26
N LYS A 13 6.16 16.00 10.46
CA LYS A 13 5.06 16.74 9.84
C LYS A 13 3.71 16.08 10.20
N PRO A 14 2.63 16.86 10.32
CA PRO A 14 1.30 16.29 10.59
C PRO A 14 0.91 15.22 9.56
N ILE A 15 0.41 14.08 10.05
CA ILE A 15 -0.15 13.02 9.22
C ILE A 15 -1.67 13.16 9.22
N SER A 16 -2.23 13.47 8.07
CA SER A 16 -3.65 13.54 7.80
C SER A 16 -4.18 12.24 7.18
N PRO A 17 -5.51 11.98 7.20
CA PRO A 17 -6.09 10.74 6.68
C PRO A 17 -5.74 10.42 5.23
N GLU A 18 -5.55 11.43 4.37
CA GLU A 18 -5.17 11.26 2.96
C GLU A 18 -3.76 10.69 2.75
N HIS A 19 -2.92 10.69 3.79
CA HIS A 19 -1.61 10.04 3.76
C HIS A 19 -1.66 8.55 4.11
N ILE A 20 -2.84 8.01 4.45
CA ILE A 20 -3.00 6.67 5.01
C ILE A 20 -3.89 5.81 4.11
N VAL A 21 -3.39 4.64 3.73
CA VAL A 21 -4.14 3.62 3.00
C VAL A 21 -4.23 2.36 3.83
N PHE A 22 -5.42 1.78 3.96
CA PHE A 22 -5.65 0.55 4.71
C PHE A 22 -5.68 -0.67 3.79
N THR A 23 -5.17 -1.79 4.31
CA THR A 23 -5.30 -3.12 3.69
C THR A 23 -5.50 -4.18 4.78
N ASN A 24 -5.68 -5.43 4.34
CA ASN A 24 -5.91 -6.62 5.17
C ASN A 24 -4.65 -7.12 5.93
N GLY A 25 -3.93 -6.20 6.59
CA GLY A 25 -2.73 -6.44 7.41
C GLY A 25 -1.41 -6.16 6.69
N VAL A 26 -0.32 -6.07 7.45
CA VAL A 26 1.03 -5.71 6.93
C VAL A 26 1.55 -6.71 5.91
N THR A 27 1.27 -8.01 6.07
CA THR A 27 1.55 -9.05 5.06
C THR A 27 1.02 -8.65 3.67
N SER A 28 -0.20 -8.13 3.60
CA SER A 28 -0.79 -7.70 2.34
C SER A 28 -0.25 -6.35 1.87
N LEU A 29 0.15 -5.47 2.79
CA LEU A 29 0.90 -4.26 2.43
C LEU A 29 2.24 -4.57 1.76
N ASN A 30 2.98 -5.56 2.27
CA ASN A 30 4.23 -5.99 1.65
C ASN A 30 4.01 -6.35 0.17
N ALA A 31 2.99 -7.15 -0.12
CA ALA A 31 2.61 -7.51 -1.49
C ALA A 31 2.21 -6.29 -2.33
N VAL A 32 1.35 -5.41 -1.80
CA VAL A 32 0.90 -4.19 -2.49
C VAL A 32 2.07 -3.25 -2.80
N CYS A 33 2.97 -3.04 -1.84
CA CYS A 33 4.17 -2.23 -2.02
C CYS A 33 5.07 -2.81 -3.11
N ALA A 34 5.34 -4.12 -3.07
CA ALA A 34 6.14 -4.79 -4.09
C ALA A 34 5.50 -4.64 -5.48
N GLN A 35 4.21 -4.93 -5.63
CA GLN A 35 3.50 -4.81 -6.91
C GLN A 35 3.45 -3.38 -7.47
N CYS A 36 3.38 -2.36 -6.61
CA CYS A 36 3.34 -0.97 -7.06
C CYS A 36 4.72 -0.42 -7.44
N LEU A 37 5.78 -0.84 -6.74
CA LEU A 37 7.11 -0.23 -6.85
C LEU A 37 8.06 -1.01 -7.76
N THR A 38 7.72 -2.24 -8.12
CA THR A 38 8.58 -3.14 -8.91
C THR A 38 7.85 -3.69 -10.12
N ASN A 39 8.60 -3.94 -11.20
CA ASN A 39 8.18 -4.85 -12.26
C ASN A 39 8.69 -6.27 -11.97
N PRO A 40 8.15 -7.31 -12.63
CA PRO A 40 8.74 -8.64 -12.57
C PRO A 40 10.23 -8.59 -12.95
N GLY A 41 11.09 -9.14 -12.08
CA GLY A 41 12.54 -9.12 -12.24
C GLY A 41 13.28 -7.94 -11.57
N ASP A 42 12.59 -6.85 -11.22
CA ASP A 42 13.18 -5.76 -10.40
C ASP A 42 13.49 -6.25 -8.97
N GLY A 43 14.37 -5.55 -8.25
CA GLY A 43 14.87 -5.96 -6.94
C GLY A 43 14.31 -5.17 -5.74
N ILE A 44 14.15 -5.83 -4.60
CA ILE A 44 13.99 -5.20 -3.27
C ILE A 44 15.17 -5.64 -2.39
N LEU A 45 15.87 -4.66 -1.83
CA LEU A 45 17.02 -4.85 -0.96
C LEU A 45 16.59 -5.09 0.49
N LEU A 46 17.20 -6.09 1.15
CA LEU A 46 16.90 -6.51 2.51
C LEU A 46 18.19 -6.76 3.31
N GLY A 47 18.23 -6.33 4.57
CA GLY A 47 19.33 -6.65 5.49
C GLY A 47 19.12 -8.01 6.15
N GLN A 48 20.15 -8.84 6.23
CA GLN A 48 20.05 -10.16 6.85
C GLN A 48 20.36 -10.13 8.36
N PRO A 49 19.64 -10.89 9.20
CA PRO A 49 18.52 -11.78 8.89
C PRO A 49 17.21 -11.04 8.59
N ILE A 50 16.25 -11.73 7.97
CA ILE A 50 14.95 -11.15 7.58
C ILE A 50 13.77 -11.79 8.31
N TYR A 51 12.62 -11.12 8.29
CA TYR A 51 11.34 -11.79 8.54
C TYR A 51 11.09 -12.84 7.46
N GLY A 52 10.98 -14.11 7.86
CA GLY A 52 10.97 -15.25 6.94
C GLY A 52 9.85 -15.25 5.88
N SER A 53 8.72 -14.59 6.14
CA SER A 53 7.62 -14.53 5.16
C SER A 53 7.85 -13.49 4.06
N PHE A 54 8.84 -12.59 4.16
CA PHE A 54 9.11 -11.62 3.09
C PHE A 54 9.34 -12.27 1.72
N THR A 55 9.93 -13.46 1.68
CA THR A 55 10.05 -14.24 0.44
C THR A 55 8.71 -14.43 -0.25
N GLY A 56 7.69 -14.85 0.48
CA GLY A 56 6.35 -15.05 -0.06
C GLY A 56 5.63 -13.72 -0.29
N ASP A 57 5.61 -12.88 0.74
CA ASP A 57 4.86 -11.62 0.77
C ASP A 57 5.26 -10.68 -0.36
N LEU A 58 6.56 -10.59 -0.67
CA LEU A 58 7.07 -9.65 -1.66
C LEU A 58 7.10 -10.27 -3.06
N SER A 59 7.64 -11.48 -3.22
CA SER A 59 7.99 -11.98 -4.57
C SER A 59 6.87 -12.73 -5.29
N VAL A 60 5.96 -13.40 -4.58
CA VAL A 60 4.98 -14.31 -5.22
C VAL A 60 4.02 -13.58 -6.16
N LEU A 61 3.54 -12.39 -5.75
CA LEU A 61 2.57 -11.62 -6.53
C LEU A 61 3.20 -10.56 -7.43
N SER A 62 4.40 -10.06 -7.11
CA SER A 62 5.07 -9.02 -7.89
C SER A 62 6.04 -9.58 -8.94
N GLY A 63 6.56 -10.80 -8.72
CA GLY A 63 7.67 -11.33 -9.50
C GLY A 63 9.02 -10.62 -9.23
N CYS A 64 9.12 -9.79 -8.18
CA CYS A 64 10.37 -9.13 -7.82
C CYS A 64 11.40 -10.10 -7.24
N GLN A 65 12.68 -9.76 -7.39
CA GLN A 65 13.79 -10.46 -6.77
C GLN A 65 14.10 -9.87 -5.39
N LEU A 66 14.44 -10.72 -4.43
CA LEU A 66 14.95 -10.28 -3.13
C LEU A 66 16.48 -10.26 -3.17
N ILE A 67 17.05 -9.08 -2.96
CA ILE A 67 18.49 -8.88 -2.90
C ILE A 67 18.89 -8.77 -1.43
N TYR A 68 19.78 -9.65 -1.00
CA TYR A 68 20.18 -9.74 0.40
C TYR A 68 21.51 -9.05 0.67
N SER A 69 21.56 -8.26 1.74
CA SER A 69 22.76 -7.62 2.27
C SER A 69 23.22 -8.35 3.54
N PRO A 70 24.22 -9.24 3.47
CA PRO A 70 24.89 -9.78 4.65
C PRO A 70 25.76 -8.72 5.34
N PHE A 71 25.77 -8.70 6.67
CA PHE A 71 26.59 -7.74 7.44
C PHE A 71 27.96 -8.28 7.85
N HIS A 72 28.25 -9.57 7.65
CA HIS A 72 29.59 -10.15 7.89
C HIS A 72 30.20 -9.89 9.28
N GLY A 73 29.36 -9.72 10.32
CA GLY A 73 29.80 -9.41 11.68
C GLY A 73 29.67 -7.93 12.06
N ASP A 74 29.44 -7.04 11.09
CA ASP A 74 29.08 -5.65 11.34
C ASP A 74 27.70 -5.55 11.99
N ASP A 75 27.51 -4.54 12.85
CA ASP A 75 26.22 -4.31 13.49
C ASP A 75 25.24 -3.66 12.50
N GLN A 76 24.22 -4.39 12.07
CA GLN A 76 23.16 -3.93 11.17
C GLN A 76 22.49 -2.61 11.60
N PHE A 77 22.49 -2.30 12.90
CA PHE A 77 21.83 -1.11 13.45
C PHE A 77 22.74 0.11 13.55
N SER A 78 24.02 -0.04 13.20
CA SER A 78 25.01 1.04 13.18
C SER A 78 24.99 1.80 11.86
N VAL A 79 25.53 3.01 11.86
CA VAL A 79 25.68 3.83 10.64
C VAL A 79 26.53 3.12 9.58
N ASP A 80 27.53 2.35 10.01
CA ASP A 80 28.46 1.65 9.12
C ASP A 80 27.76 0.53 8.32
N ALA A 81 26.61 0.03 8.79
CA ALA A 81 25.81 -0.96 8.09
C ALA A 81 25.33 -0.50 6.71
N VAL A 82 25.22 0.82 6.49
CA VAL A 82 24.81 1.36 5.18
C VAL A 82 25.80 1.02 4.07
N ALA A 83 27.09 0.88 4.40
CA ALA A 83 28.09 0.44 3.44
C ALA A 83 27.80 -0.97 2.89
N ARG A 84 27.20 -1.86 3.70
CA ARG A 84 26.82 -3.22 3.28
C ARG A 84 25.63 -3.21 2.34
N TYR A 85 24.64 -2.36 2.63
CA TYR A 85 23.54 -2.13 1.70
C TYR A 85 24.02 -1.59 0.36
N GLU A 86 24.97 -0.64 0.37
CA GLU A 86 25.56 -0.09 -0.85
C GLU A 86 26.36 -1.14 -1.63
N GLU A 87 27.16 -1.96 -0.96
CA GLU A 87 27.89 -3.09 -1.56
C GLU A 87 26.93 -4.05 -2.27
N ALA A 88 25.87 -4.49 -1.59
CA ALA A 88 24.86 -5.39 -2.16
C ALA A 88 24.09 -4.75 -3.32
N PHE A 89 23.78 -3.45 -3.22
CA PHE A 89 23.11 -2.70 -4.28
C PHE A 89 23.96 -2.63 -5.55
N LEU A 90 25.22 -2.21 -5.41
CA LEU A 90 26.14 -2.08 -6.54
C LEU A 90 26.41 -3.44 -7.18
N LYS A 91 26.60 -4.48 -6.37
CA LYS A 91 26.78 -5.85 -6.86
C LYS A 91 25.60 -6.33 -7.71
N ALA A 92 24.37 -6.16 -7.22
CA ALA A 92 23.17 -6.57 -7.97
C ALA A 92 23.01 -5.78 -9.28
N ARG A 93 23.33 -4.49 -9.28
CA ARG A 93 23.28 -3.65 -10.49
C ARG A 93 24.35 -4.07 -11.50
N ASP A 94 25.59 -4.24 -11.04
CA ASP A 94 26.76 -4.35 -11.91
C ASP A 94 27.04 -5.79 -12.36
N GLU A 95 26.75 -6.79 -11.53
CA GLU A 95 27.00 -8.21 -11.85
C GLU A 95 25.79 -8.93 -12.43
N THR A 96 24.57 -8.63 -11.95
CA THR A 96 23.35 -9.35 -12.35
C THR A 96 22.37 -8.49 -13.17
N GLY A 97 22.60 -7.18 -13.26
CA GLY A 97 21.74 -6.26 -14.00
C GLY A 97 20.38 -6.00 -13.35
N VAL A 98 20.20 -6.38 -12.08
CA VAL A 98 18.92 -6.21 -11.38
C VAL A 98 18.74 -4.75 -10.98
N ALA A 99 17.64 -4.14 -11.44
CA ALA A 99 17.27 -2.79 -11.02
C ALA A 99 16.58 -2.83 -9.65
N ILE A 100 17.28 -2.45 -8.60
CA ILE A 100 16.70 -2.33 -7.26
C ILE A 100 15.81 -1.08 -7.19
N LYS A 101 14.60 -1.24 -6.65
CA LYS A 101 13.59 -0.16 -6.54
C LYS A 101 13.32 0.28 -5.12
N ALA A 102 13.57 -0.58 -4.13
CA ALA A 102 13.33 -0.27 -2.74
C ALA A 102 14.35 -0.94 -1.82
N LEU A 103 14.63 -0.29 -0.70
CA LEU A 103 15.16 -0.88 0.51
C LEU A 103 13.98 -1.09 1.47
N LEU A 104 13.85 -2.29 2.02
CA LEU A 104 12.88 -2.59 3.07
C LEU A 104 13.61 -2.94 4.37
N ILE A 105 13.22 -2.26 5.45
CA ILE A 105 13.71 -2.50 6.81
C ILE A 105 12.54 -2.85 7.73
N CYS A 106 12.81 -3.61 8.80
CA CYS A 106 11.90 -3.78 9.94
C CYS A 106 12.42 -2.97 11.13
N ASN A 107 11.61 -2.10 11.71
CA ASN A 107 12.02 -1.25 12.83
C ASN A 107 10.85 -1.04 13.82
N PRO A 108 10.82 -1.68 15.00
CA PRO A 108 11.78 -2.63 15.54
C PRO A 108 11.94 -3.90 14.69
N HIS A 109 13.14 -4.47 14.72
CA HIS A 109 13.54 -5.50 13.78
C HIS A 109 13.05 -6.90 14.16
N ASN A 110 12.56 -7.66 13.18
CA ASN A 110 12.26 -9.08 13.29
C ASN A 110 13.29 -9.87 12.45
N PRO A 111 14.09 -10.78 13.04
CA PRO A 111 13.91 -11.43 14.35
C PRO A 111 14.71 -10.84 15.51
N LEU A 112 15.50 -9.78 15.28
CA LEU A 112 16.54 -9.35 16.22
C LEU A 112 16.03 -8.57 17.45
N GLY A 113 14.79 -8.06 17.42
CA GLY A 113 14.18 -7.33 18.53
C GLY A 113 14.85 -5.98 18.86
N ARG A 114 15.61 -5.40 17.93
CA ARG A 114 16.35 -4.15 18.10
C ARG A 114 15.78 -3.03 17.23
N CYS A 115 15.88 -1.80 17.71
CA CYS A 115 15.53 -0.60 16.95
C CYS A 115 16.76 -0.04 16.24
N TYR A 116 16.56 0.60 15.09
CA TYR A 116 17.58 1.43 14.48
C TYR A 116 17.69 2.76 15.26
N SER A 117 18.92 3.26 15.43
CA SER A 117 19.10 4.61 15.96
C SER A 117 18.67 5.66 14.93
N ARG A 118 18.42 6.89 15.40
CA ARG A 118 18.09 8.03 14.53
C ARG A 118 19.19 8.26 13.49
N GLU A 119 20.44 8.16 13.90
CA GLU A 119 21.62 8.39 13.06
C GLU A 119 21.66 7.38 11.92
N THR A 120 21.42 6.10 12.22
CA THR A 120 21.38 5.05 11.19
C THR A 120 20.22 5.26 10.22
N LEU A 121 19.03 5.60 10.72
CA LEU A 121 17.88 5.92 9.86
C LEU A 121 18.15 7.11 8.92
N VAL A 122 18.85 8.14 9.40
CA VAL A 122 19.26 9.29 8.59
C VAL A 122 20.16 8.86 7.43
N VAL A 123 21.16 8.02 7.69
CA VAL A 123 22.08 7.57 6.63
C VAL A 123 21.40 6.60 5.66
N LEU A 124 20.45 5.77 6.13
CA LEU A 124 19.61 4.94 5.25
C LEU A 124 18.72 5.80 4.33
N LEU A 125 18.11 6.87 4.84
CA LEU A 125 17.34 7.82 4.04
C LEU A 125 18.21 8.48 2.95
N GLN A 126 19.42 8.91 3.31
CA GLN A 126 20.38 9.50 2.37
C GLN A 126 20.85 8.48 1.32
N PHE A 127 21.03 7.21 1.70
CA PHE A 127 21.31 6.13 0.76
C PHE A 127 20.17 5.94 -0.25
N CYS A 128 18.92 5.87 0.21
CA CYS A 128 17.75 5.78 -0.67
C CYS A 128 17.66 6.97 -1.63
N GLN A 129 17.92 8.20 -1.15
CA GLN A 129 18.01 9.39 -1.98
C GLN A 129 19.14 9.33 -3.00
N LYS A 130 20.35 8.91 -2.61
CA LYS A 130 21.52 8.80 -3.49
C LYS A 130 21.25 7.90 -4.70
N TYR A 131 20.52 6.80 -4.48
CA TYR A 131 20.21 5.82 -5.54
C TYR A 131 18.81 5.97 -6.14
N GLN A 132 18.03 6.96 -5.69
CA GLN A 132 16.64 7.18 -6.11
C GLN A 132 15.78 5.92 -5.99
N ILE A 133 15.91 5.23 -4.85
CA ILE A 133 15.10 4.07 -4.48
C ILE A 133 14.23 4.39 -3.27
N HIS A 134 13.13 3.67 -3.13
CA HIS A 134 12.20 3.84 -2.02
C HIS A 134 12.77 3.26 -0.72
N LEU A 135 12.40 3.85 0.42
CA LEU A 135 12.55 3.27 1.74
C LEU A 135 11.17 2.81 2.22
N ILE A 136 11.04 1.52 2.54
CA ILE A 136 9.88 0.93 3.21
C ILE A 136 10.29 0.55 4.63
N SER A 137 9.77 1.25 5.63
CA SER A 137 9.96 0.94 7.04
C SER A 137 8.75 0.15 7.56
N ASP A 138 8.90 -1.15 7.76
CA ASP A 138 7.92 -1.97 8.47
C ASP A 138 8.06 -1.72 9.98
N GLU A 139 7.16 -0.90 10.51
CA GLU A 139 7.16 -0.46 11.91
C GLU A 139 6.07 -1.16 12.73
N VAL A 140 5.65 -2.38 12.33
CA VAL A 140 4.56 -3.13 12.97
C VAL A 140 4.77 -3.44 14.46
N TYR A 141 6.00 -3.34 14.96
CA TYR A 141 6.37 -3.55 16.37
C TYR A 141 6.62 -2.23 17.14
N ALA A 142 6.23 -1.08 16.60
CA ALA A 142 6.52 0.25 17.14
C ALA A 142 6.17 0.41 18.64
N LEU A 143 5.07 -0.20 19.11
CA LEU A 143 4.63 -0.13 20.51
C LEU A 143 5.04 -1.35 21.34
N SER A 144 5.80 -2.28 20.76
CA SER A 144 6.34 -3.46 21.43
C SER A 144 7.78 -3.24 21.91
N VAL A 145 8.12 -2.02 22.31
CA VAL A 145 9.44 -1.63 22.81
C VAL A 145 9.37 -1.54 24.33
N TYR A 146 10.21 -2.31 25.01
CA TYR A 146 10.23 -2.41 26.46
C TYR A 146 11.37 -1.57 27.03
N ASP A 147 11.11 -0.90 28.14
CA ASP A 147 12.12 -0.14 28.87
C ASP A 147 13.23 -1.07 29.34
N ASN A 148 14.46 -0.78 28.91
CA ASN A 148 15.68 -1.48 29.32
C ASN A 148 16.53 -0.65 30.29
N GLY A 149 16.01 0.49 30.77
CA GLY A 149 16.70 1.43 31.64
C GLY A 149 17.66 2.38 30.93
N ASP A 150 17.80 2.29 29.61
CA ASP A 150 18.64 3.18 28.80
C ASP A 150 17.78 4.09 27.89
N PRO A 151 17.63 5.38 28.23
CA PRO A 151 16.82 6.31 27.44
C PRO A 151 17.42 6.62 26.05
N SER A 152 18.67 6.22 25.77
CA SER A 152 19.28 6.35 24.44
C SER A 152 18.87 5.25 23.46
N HIS A 153 18.24 4.18 23.95
CA HIS A 153 17.83 3.01 23.15
C HIS A 153 16.30 2.89 23.12
N GLY A 154 15.68 3.60 22.18
CA GLY A 154 14.22 3.60 21.98
C GLY A 154 13.82 3.45 20.52
N PHE A 155 12.52 3.25 20.29
CA PHE A 155 11.97 3.27 18.94
C PHE A 155 11.97 4.69 18.37
N VAL A 156 12.61 4.84 17.21
CA VAL A 156 12.54 6.04 16.39
C VAL A 156 11.83 5.66 15.10
N SER A 157 10.63 6.19 14.89
CA SER A 157 9.97 6.07 13.58
C SER A 157 10.70 6.93 12.55
N VAL A 158 10.82 6.44 11.32
CA VAL A 158 11.32 7.26 10.20
C VAL A 158 10.43 8.48 9.95
N LEU A 159 9.15 8.44 10.34
CA LEU A 159 8.24 9.59 10.24
C LEU A 159 8.67 10.75 11.14
N SER A 160 9.40 10.49 12.22
CA SER A 160 9.91 11.51 13.16
C SER A 160 11.16 12.26 12.65
N ILE A 161 11.58 11.97 11.42
CA ILE A 161 12.70 12.61 10.74
C ILE A 161 12.10 13.37 9.55
N ASP A 162 12.34 14.68 9.41
CA ASP A 162 11.89 15.42 8.22
C ASP A 162 12.87 15.16 7.06
N PRO A 163 12.49 14.36 6.04
CA PRO A 163 13.39 14.03 4.93
C PRO A 163 13.83 15.29 4.15
N VAL A 164 13.01 16.35 4.11
CA VAL A 164 13.35 17.59 3.39
C VAL A 164 14.59 18.25 3.99
N THR A 165 14.75 18.22 5.31
CA THR A 165 15.92 18.79 6.01
C THR A 165 17.22 18.05 5.69
N LEU A 166 17.11 16.82 5.20
CA LEU A 166 18.22 15.96 4.79
C LEU A 166 18.47 16.01 3.27
N GLY A 167 17.69 16.78 2.51
CA GLY A 167 17.72 16.77 1.05
C GLY A 167 17.15 15.49 0.43
N VAL A 168 16.34 14.74 1.17
CA VAL A 168 15.70 13.49 0.74
C VAL A 168 14.30 13.80 0.24
N ASP A 169 13.92 13.26 -0.91
CA ASP A 169 12.56 13.38 -1.44
C ASP A 169 11.56 12.64 -0.53
N PRO A 170 10.58 13.34 0.08
CA PRO A 170 9.56 12.71 0.91
C PRO A 170 8.74 11.64 0.17
N ALA A 171 8.68 11.69 -1.17
CA ALA A 171 7.97 10.73 -1.99
C ALA A 171 8.66 9.35 -2.06
N LEU A 172 9.88 9.22 -1.54
CA LEU A 172 10.61 7.94 -1.43
C LEU A 172 10.39 7.24 -0.09
N VAL A 173 9.77 7.86 0.90
CA VAL A 173 9.71 7.35 2.29
C VAL A 173 8.32 6.82 2.62
N HIS A 174 8.25 5.56 3.05
CA HIS A 174 7.00 4.84 3.29
C HIS A 174 7.07 4.06 4.61
N VAL A 175 5.99 4.10 5.40
CA VAL A 175 5.87 3.33 6.64
C VAL A 175 4.71 2.36 6.56
N LEU A 176 4.95 1.13 7.00
CA LEU A 176 3.92 0.12 7.21
C LEU A 176 3.66 -0.02 8.71
N TYR A 177 2.40 -0.08 9.08
CA TYR A 177 1.99 -0.35 10.46
C TYR A 177 0.75 -1.23 10.49
N GLY A 178 0.47 -1.88 11.62
CA GLY A 178 -0.74 -2.68 11.77
C GLY A 178 -0.97 -3.19 13.19
N MET A 179 -2.19 -3.65 13.44
CA MET A 179 -2.66 -4.02 14.79
C MET A 179 -2.21 -5.43 15.23
N SER A 180 -1.59 -6.19 14.34
CA SER A 180 -1.35 -7.63 14.55
C SER A 180 -0.41 -7.93 15.71
N LYS A 181 0.55 -7.04 16.00
CA LYS A 181 1.63 -7.30 16.97
C LYS A 181 1.38 -6.53 18.25
N ASP A 182 1.42 -5.21 18.17
CA ASP A 182 1.26 -4.32 19.33
C ASP A 182 -0.07 -4.49 20.08
N PHE A 183 -1.14 -4.90 19.38
CA PHE A 183 -2.46 -5.11 19.98
C PHE A 183 -2.87 -6.58 20.07
N ALA A 184 -1.97 -7.51 19.73
CA ALA A 184 -2.25 -8.94 19.63
C ALA A 184 -3.50 -9.28 18.78
N ALA A 185 -3.86 -8.41 17.84
CA ALA A 185 -5.13 -8.44 17.13
C ALA A 185 -4.97 -8.91 15.68
N ALA A 186 -4.14 -9.94 15.45
CA ALA A 186 -3.80 -10.42 14.11
C ALA A 186 -5.01 -10.85 13.28
N GLY A 187 -6.10 -11.28 13.93
CA GLY A 187 -7.37 -11.65 13.30
C GLY A 187 -8.19 -10.46 12.77
N LEU A 188 -7.96 -9.23 13.25
CA LEU A 188 -8.67 -8.04 12.75
C LEU A 188 -8.24 -7.64 11.33
N ARG A 189 -7.08 -8.14 10.87
CA ARG A 189 -6.53 -7.84 9.55
C ARG A 189 -6.44 -6.34 9.27
N LEU A 190 -6.05 -5.52 10.24
CA LEU A 190 -5.89 -4.07 10.06
C LEU A 190 -4.42 -3.70 9.90
N GLY A 191 -4.03 -3.37 8.67
CA GLY A 191 -2.74 -2.76 8.34
C GLY A 191 -2.94 -1.42 7.63
N CYS A 192 -1.98 -0.51 7.77
CA CYS A 192 -1.94 0.73 7.02
C CYS A 192 -0.55 1.05 6.44
N LEU A 193 -0.55 1.55 5.21
CA LEU A 193 0.57 2.23 4.56
C LEU A 193 0.43 3.73 4.81
N ILE A 194 1.53 4.37 5.22
CA ILE A 194 1.63 5.81 5.43
C ILE A 194 2.69 6.34 4.45
N SER A 195 2.33 7.32 3.62
CA SER A 195 3.21 7.90 2.62
C SER A 195 2.79 9.33 2.22
N GLN A 196 3.75 10.15 1.77
CA GLN A 196 3.46 11.44 1.13
C GLN A 196 3.40 11.33 -0.41
N ASN A 197 3.73 10.16 -0.97
CA ASN A 197 3.69 9.92 -2.40
C ASN A 197 2.25 9.62 -2.85
N LYS A 198 1.53 10.67 -3.30
CA LYS A 198 0.13 10.56 -3.74
C LYS A 198 -0.08 9.54 -4.86
N ARG A 199 0.86 9.44 -5.82
CA ARG A 199 0.76 8.48 -6.92
C ARG A 199 0.90 7.04 -6.41
N PHE A 200 1.83 6.81 -5.50
CA PHE A 200 2.00 5.50 -4.87
C PHE A 200 0.77 5.13 -4.01
N LEU A 201 0.23 6.06 -3.23
CA LEU A 201 -1.00 5.82 -2.46
C LEU A 201 -2.19 5.50 -3.37
N GLN A 202 -2.36 6.20 -4.49
CA GLN A 202 -3.41 5.90 -5.47
C GLN A 202 -3.24 4.52 -6.11
N ALA A 203 -2.02 4.13 -6.47
CA ALA A 203 -1.71 2.80 -6.97
C ALA A 203 -2.02 1.72 -5.92
N ALA A 204 -1.58 1.93 -4.68
CA ALA A 204 -1.82 1.02 -3.56
C ALA A 204 -3.32 0.88 -3.25
N LEU A 205 -4.08 1.98 -3.29
CA LEU A 205 -5.55 1.95 -3.17
C LEU A 205 -6.21 1.12 -4.27
N SER A 206 -5.70 1.24 -5.50
CA SER A 206 -6.23 0.48 -6.65
C SER A 206 -6.00 -1.03 -6.52
N LEU A 207 -4.93 -1.43 -5.82
CA LEU A 207 -4.64 -2.83 -5.49
C LEU A 207 -5.28 -3.29 -4.17
N SER A 208 -5.71 -2.36 -3.31
CA SER A 208 -6.42 -2.67 -2.07
C SER A 208 -7.84 -3.15 -2.39
N VAL A 209 -7.95 -4.45 -2.67
CA VAL A 209 -9.17 -5.15 -3.10
C VAL A 209 -10.25 -5.28 -2.01
N ALA A 210 -10.13 -4.58 -0.88
CA ALA A 210 -11.11 -4.59 0.20
C ALA A 210 -11.76 -3.21 0.33
N GLY A 211 -12.85 -3.01 -0.41
CA GLY A 211 -13.76 -1.90 -0.19
C GLY A 211 -15.13 -2.40 0.25
N PHE A 212 -15.81 -1.68 1.14
CA PHE A 212 -17.22 -1.96 1.41
C PHE A 212 -18.01 -1.75 0.12
N PHE A 213 -18.85 -2.74 -0.20
CA PHE A 213 -19.56 -2.77 -1.46
C PHE A 213 -21.06 -3.02 -1.28
N LEU A 214 -21.82 -2.54 -2.24
CA LEU A 214 -23.22 -2.88 -2.43
C LEU A 214 -23.35 -3.77 -3.66
N TRP A 215 -24.21 -4.77 -3.55
CA TRP A 215 -24.67 -5.55 -4.69
C TRP A 215 -25.97 -4.93 -5.18
N ILE A 216 -25.96 -4.33 -6.37
CA ILE A 216 -27.08 -3.54 -6.88
C ILE A 216 -27.63 -4.14 -8.16
N ASP A 217 -28.95 -4.06 -8.31
CA ASP A 217 -29.66 -4.48 -9.51
C ASP A 217 -29.81 -3.29 -10.47
N LEU A 218 -29.11 -3.37 -11.59
CA LEU A 218 -29.15 -2.43 -12.71
C LEU A 218 -29.83 -3.06 -13.95
N SER A 219 -30.57 -4.16 -13.80
CA SER A 219 -31.27 -4.85 -14.90
C SER A 219 -32.19 -3.92 -15.71
N LYS A 220 -32.77 -2.91 -15.07
CA LYS A 220 -33.62 -1.88 -15.72
C LYS A 220 -32.88 -0.97 -16.69
N PHE A 221 -31.54 -0.95 -16.63
CA PHE A 221 -30.68 -0.10 -17.48
C PHE A 221 -29.99 -0.88 -18.60
N LEU A 222 -30.30 -2.17 -18.72
CA LEU A 222 -29.90 -2.98 -19.86
C LEU A 222 -30.65 -2.53 -21.12
N ASP A 223 -29.96 -2.44 -22.25
CA ASP A 223 -30.58 -2.08 -23.51
C ASP A 223 -31.55 -3.19 -23.96
N HIS A 224 -32.84 -2.90 -23.98
CA HIS A 224 -33.88 -3.85 -24.36
C HIS A 224 -33.71 -4.43 -25.78
N ALA A 225 -33.18 -3.65 -26.72
CA ALA A 225 -32.92 -4.14 -28.07
C ALA A 225 -31.79 -5.20 -28.06
N ILE A 226 -30.75 -4.99 -27.24
CA ILE A 226 -29.67 -5.97 -27.05
C ILE A 226 -30.17 -7.18 -26.27
N VAL A 227 -30.94 -6.99 -25.20
CA VAL A 227 -31.55 -8.11 -24.45
C VAL A 227 -32.38 -9.00 -25.38
N THR A 228 -33.17 -8.41 -26.27
CA THR A 228 -34.05 -9.15 -27.20
C THR A 228 -33.27 -9.85 -28.30
N SER A 229 -32.22 -9.22 -28.84
CA SER A 229 -31.49 -9.74 -30.00
C SER A 229 -30.31 -10.66 -29.64
N GLN A 230 -29.65 -10.43 -28.51
CA GLN A 230 -28.38 -11.06 -28.12
C GLN A 230 -28.38 -11.62 -26.69
N GLY A 231 -29.44 -11.37 -25.91
CA GLY A 231 -29.60 -11.87 -24.54
C GLY A 231 -29.07 -10.91 -23.47
N GLY A 232 -29.46 -11.17 -22.22
CA GLY A 232 -29.19 -10.26 -21.10
C GLY A 232 -27.71 -10.13 -20.72
N TRP A 233 -26.90 -11.17 -20.90
CA TRP A 233 -25.44 -11.09 -20.65
C TRP A 233 -24.72 -10.19 -21.65
N ALA A 234 -25.13 -10.21 -22.91
CA ALA A 234 -24.62 -9.28 -23.92
C ALA A 234 -24.99 -7.84 -23.59
N ALA A 235 -26.22 -7.62 -23.10
CA ALA A 235 -26.67 -6.31 -22.64
C ALA A 235 -25.94 -5.84 -21.37
N GLU A 236 -25.57 -6.74 -20.46
CA GLU A 236 -24.77 -6.41 -19.27
C GLU A 236 -23.35 -5.99 -19.65
N LEU A 237 -22.73 -6.70 -20.61
CA LEU A 237 -21.42 -6.34 -21.15
C LEU A 237 -21.45 -4.96 -21.85
N ASP A 238 -22.52 -4.69 -22.61
CA ASP A 238 -22.75 -3.37 -23.20
C ASP A 238 -22.87 -2.26 -22.14
N LEU A 239 -23.70 -2.47 -21.11
CA LEU A 239 -23.82 -1.52 -20.00
C LEU A 239 -22.48 -1.29 -19.31
N SER A 240 -21.70 -2.35 -19.07
CA SER A 240 -20.35 -2.25 -18.50
C SER A 240 -19.43 -1.36 -19.35
N ARG A 241 -19.48 -1.51 -20.68
CA ARG A 241 -18.70 -0.69 -21.61
C ARG A 241 -19.14 0.78 -21.56
N ARG A 242 -20.44 1.05 -21.62
CA ARG A 242 -20.98 2.43 -21.53
C ARG A 242 -20.61 3.13 -20.22
N LEU A 243 -20.60 2.39 -19.11
CA LEU A 243 -20.16 2.92 -17.82
C LEU A 243 -18.67 3.25 -17.83
N GLN A 244 -17.84 2.37 -18.40
CA GLN A 244 -16.40 2.59 -18.52
C GLN A 244 -16.08 3.82 -19.40
N GLU A 245 -16.83 4.04 -20.48
CA GLU A 245 -16.71 5.21 -21.36
C GLU A 245 -16.95 6.54 -20.63
N ILE A 246 -17.80 6.54 -19.60
CA ILE A 246 -18.07 7.71 -18.74
C ILE A 246 -17.20 7.72 -17.46
N GLY A 247 -16.15 6.91 -17.42
CA GLY A 247 -15.18 6.87 -16.31
C GLY A 247 -15.65 6.11 -15.07
N VAL A 248 -16.72 5.32 -15.15
CA VAL A 248 -17.25 4.51 -14.05
C VAL A 248 -16.95 3.05 -14.30
N VAL A 249 -16.15 2.43 -13.43
CA VAL A 249 -15.84 1.00 -13.51
C VAL A 249 -16.51 0.25 -12.36
N MET A 250 -17.27 -0.78 -12.71
CA MET A 250 -17.88 -1.71 -11.76
C MET A 250 -17.58 -3.14 -12.18
N SER A 251 -17.58 -4.05 -11.21
CA SER A 251 -17.50 -5.48 -11.47
C SER A 251 -18.91 -6.02 -11.72
N SER A 252 -19.15 -6.61 -12.90
CA SER A 252 -20.48 -7.06 -13.32
C SER A 252 -20.88 -8.43 -12.75
N GLY A 253 -22.18 -8.74 -12.80
CA GLY A 253 -22.80 -10.02 -12.44
C GLY A 253 -22.10 -11.21 -13.09
N HIS A 254 -21.78 -11.06 -14.37
CA HIS A 254 -21.09 -12.07 -15.16
C HIS A 254 -19.73 -12.43 -14.56
N ALA A 255 -18.94 -11.45 -14.12
CA ALA A 255 -17.63 -11.68 -13.50
C ALA A 255 -17.71 -12.43 -12.17
N TYR A 256 -18.88 -12.44 -11.52
CA TYR A 256 -19.16 -13.19 -10.29
C TYR A 256 -19.98 -14.45 -10.50
N HIS A 257 -20.19 -14.87 -11.76
CA HIS A 257 -21.03 -16.02 -12.10
C HIS A 257 -22.46 -15.92 -11.51
N ASN A 258 -23.03 -14.72 -11.48
CA ASN A 258 -24.40 -14.52 -11.01
C ASN A 258 -25.41 -15.28 -11.88
N GLU A 259 -26.54 -15.69 -11.32
CA GLU A 259 -27.54 -16.48 -12.05
C GLU A 259 -28.29 -15.66 -13.11
N VAL A 260 -28.43 -14.35 -12.88
CA VAL A 260 -29.17 -13.44 -13.76
C VAL A 260 -28.36 -12.18 -14.12
N PRO A 261 -28.47 -11.69 -15.36
CA PRO A 261 -27.76 -10.49 -15.80
C PRO A 261 -28.36 -9.22 -15.20
N GLY A 262 -27.54 -8.17 -15.14
CA GLY A 262 -27.93 -6.82 -14.70
C GLY A 262 -27.48 -6.48 -13.28
N TRP A 263 -26.81 -7.38 -12.57
CA TRP A 263 -26.29 -7.08 -11.23
C TRP A 263 -24.86 -6.56 -11.28
N PHE A 264 -24.51 -5.66 -10.37
CA PHE A 264 -23.17 -5.06 -10.31
C PHE A 264 -22.71 -4.86 -8.87
N ARG A 265 -21.39 -5.00 -8.65
CA ARG A 265 -20.74 -4.66 -7.38
C ARG A 265 -20.24 -3.22 -7.44
N VAL A 266 -20.82 -2.36 -6.61
CA VAL A 266 -20.36 -0.97 -6.40
C VAL A 266 -19.54 -0.90 -5.13
N ILE A 267 -18.30 -0.43 -5.23
CA ILE A 267 -17.48 -0.09 -4.07
C ILE A 267 -17.81 1.33 -3.65
N PHE A 268 -18.30 1.52 -2.42
CA PHE A 268 -18.67 2.83 -1.89
C PHE A 268 -17.67 3.39 -0.88
N SER A 269 -16.68 2.58 -0.46
CA SER A 269 -15.60 3.01 0.43
C SER A 269 -14.47 3.73 -0.33
N VAL A 270 -14.82 4.50 -1.35
CA VAL A 270 -13.90 5.42 -2.06
C VAL A 270 -14.09 6.84 -1.49
N GLU A 271 -13.24 7.78 -1.89
CA GLU A 271 -13.39 9.19 -1.52
C GLU A 271 -14.81 9.70 -1.86
N VAL A 272 -15.42 10.48 -0.96
CA VAL A 272 -16.80 10.98 -1.12
C VAL A 272 -16.96 11.79 -2.41
N GLU A 273 -15.98 12.59 -2.81
CA GLU A 273 -16.02 13.33 -4.08
C GLU A 273 -15.97 12.39 -5.28
N SER A 274 -15.08 11.40 -5.26
CA SER A 274 -15.01 10.35 -6.29
C SER A 274 -16.31 9.53 -6.39
N LEU A 275 -16.92 9.18 -5.25
CA LEU A 275 -18.22 8.51 -5.19
C LEU A 275 -19.32 9.41 -5.76
N LYS A 276 -19.37 10.68 -5.37
CA LYS A 276 -20.36 11.66 -5.86
C LYS A 276 -20.21 11.90 -7.36
N MET A 277 -18.98 12.02 -7.87
CA MET A 277 -18.71 12.14 -9.30
C MET A 277 -19.15 10.88 -10.04
N GLY A 278 -18.79 9.70 -9.53
CA GLY A 278 -19.24 8.42 -10.10
C GLY A 278 -20.76 8.35 -10.17
N LEU A 279 -21.47 8.64 -9.07
CA LEU A 279 -22.93 8.68 -8.98
C LEU A 279 -23.55 9.75 -9.89
N ALA A 280 -22.96 10.94 -9.98
CA ALA A 280 -23.42 12.02 -10.85
C ALA A 280 -23.28 11.68 -12.34
N SER A 281 -22.25 10.91 -12.72
CA SER A 281 -22.09 10.38 -14.07
C SER A 281 -23.23 9.43 -14.46
N TYR A 282 -23.80 8.65 -13.53
CA TYR A 282 -25.03 7.87 -13.79
C TYR A 282 -26.23 8.76 -14.10
N ILE A 283 -26.37 9.88 -13.39
CA ILE A 283 -27.52 10.79 -13.50
C ILE A 283 -27.44 11.60 -14.80
N THR A 284 -26.24 12.04 -15.18
CA THR A 284 -26.03 12.93 -16.33
C THR A 284 -26.09 12.18 -17.67
N ALA A 285 -25.73 10.89 -17.69
CA ALA A 285 -25.79 10.04 -18.89
C ALA A 285 -27.22 9.59 -19.31
N ARG A 286 -28.29 10.23 -18.79
CA ARG A 286 -29.71 9.88 -19.05
C ARG A 286 -30.07 8.43 -18.73
N LEU A 287 -29.34 7.75 -17.84
CA LEU A 287 -29.74 6.42 -17.36
C LEU A 287 -30.81 6.50 -16.27
N ILE A 288 -30.95 7.61 -15.54
CA ILE A 288 -31.94 7.77 -14.47
C ILE A 288 -32.84 8.98 -14.75
N VAL A 289 -34.16 8.75 -14.85
CA VAL A 289 -35.16 9.79 -14.56
C VAL A 289 -35.30 9.86 -13.04
N TRP A 290 -35.01 11.05 -12.50
CA TRP A 290 -35.12 11.48 -11.10
C TRP A 290 -36.01 10.61 -10.20
N TYR A 291 -35.42 9.89 -9.23
CA TYR A 291 -36.13 9.50 -7.99
C TYR A 291 -35.25 9.13 -6.77
N LEU A 292 -33.92 9.26 -6.80
CA LEU A 292 -33.06 8.78 -5.70
C LEU A 292 -32.31 9.86 -4.90
N VAL A 293 -32.53 11.16 -5.18
CA VAL A 293 -31.82 12.25 -4.47
C VAL A 293 -32.66 12.89 -3.36
N GLU A 294 -33.98 12.71 -3.32
CA GLU A 294 -34.84 13.42 -2.34
C GLU A 294 -35.11 12.68 -1.02
N SER A 295 -34.61 11.46 -0.81
CA SER A 295 -34.89 10.70 0.43
C SER A 295 -33.69 10.53 1.37
N TRP A 296 -32.64 11.34 1.25
CA TRP A 296 -31.45 11.29 2.11
C TRP A 296 -30.94 12.66 2.58
N VAL A 297 -31.85 13.62 2.78
CA VAL A 297 -31.62 14.82 3.63
C VAL A 297 -32.61 14.78 4.78
#